data_AF-A0A537N5X5-F1
#
_entry.id   AF-A0A537N5X5-F1
#
_cell.length_a   1.000
_cell.length_b   1.000
_cell.length_c   1.000
_cell.angle_alpha   90.00
_cell.angle_beta   90.00
_cell.angle_gamma   90.00
#
_symmetry.space_group_name_H-M   'P 1'
#
loop_
_entity.id
_entity.type
_entity.pdbx_description
1 polymer ?
#
loop_
_entity_poly.entity_id
_entity_poly.type
_entity_poly.pdbx_seq_one_letter_code
_entity_poly.pdbx_strand_id
1 'polypeptide(L)' 'MAKPDENLFALSRQAGELVKLAEEYREKIQGLSSDDPTRRELEGVILKLLDQADALSQTVQNSVSKS' A
#
# COMPACT_ATOMS: atom_id res chain seq x y z
N MET A 1 -15.15 -21.76 -6.27
CA MET A 1 -13.67 -21.73 -6.22
C MET A 1 -13.24 -20.60 -7.12
N ALA A 2 -12.65 -19.53 -6.56
CA ALA A 2 -12.11 -18.43 -7.37
C ALA A 2 -10.89 -18.95 -8.15
N LYS A 3 -10.71 -18.50 -9.39
CA LYS A 3 -9.54 -18.89 -10.20
C LYS A 3 -8.29 -18.23 -9.62
N PRO A 4 -7.10 -18.85 -9.74
CA PRO A 4 -5.83 -18.26 -9.28
C PRO A 4 -5.64 -16.83 -9.79
N ASP A 5 -6.02 -16.57 -11.04
CA ASP A 5 -5.91 -15.27 -11.69
C ASP A 5 -6.81 -14.18 -11.06
N GLU A 6 -8.02 -14.55 -10.60
CA GLU A 6 -8.92 -13.62 -9.92
C GLU A 6 -8.36 -13.20 -8.56
N ASN A 7 -7.65 -14.11 -7.88
CA ASN A 7 -7.01 -13.82 -6.59
C ASN A 7 -5.79 -12.90 -6.77
N LEU A 8 -4.96 -13.13 -7.78
CA LEU A 8 -3.81 -12.27 -8.10
C LEU A 8 -4.24 -10.87 -8.56
N PHE A 9 -5.32 -10.79 -9.33
CA PHE A 9 -5.92 -9.51 -9.71
C PHE A 9 -6.45 -8.75 -8.49
N ALA A 10 -7.12 -9.43 -7.55
CA ALA A 10 -7.60 -8.83 -6.31
C ALA A 10 -6.44 -8.30 -5.44
N LEU A 11 -5.36 -9.08 -5.27
CA LEU A 11 -4.17 -8.67 -4.54
C LEU A 11 -3.48 -7.46 -5.19
N SER A 12 -3.38 -7.45 -6.52
CA SER A 12 -2.81 -6.32 -7.27
C SER A 12 -3.65 -5.05 -7.10
N ARG A 13 -4.98 -5.18 -7.15
CA ARG A 13 -5.90 -4.07 -6.91
C ARG A 13 -5.75 -3.54 -5.48
N GLN A 14 -5.69 -4.42 -4.49
CA GLN A 14 -5.53 -4.05 -3.09
C GLN A 14 -4.19 -3.34 -2.83
N ALA A 15 -3.10 -3.80 -3.46
CA ALA A 15 -1.81 -3.11 -3.41
C ALA A 15 -1.92 -1.67 -3.95
N GLY A 16 -2.60 -1.49 -5.09
CA GLY A 16 -2.85 -0.16 -5.67
C GLY A 16 -3.71 0.75 -4.78
N GLU A 17 -4.72 0.20 -4.10
CA GLU A 17 -5.56 0.95 -3.15
C GLU A 17 -4.76 1.40 -1.92
N LEU A 18 -3.85 0.56 -1.41
CA LEU A 18 -2.96 0.93 -0.30
C LEU A 18 -1.97 2.04 -0.68
N VAL A 19 -1.43 2.02 -1.91
CA VAL A 19 -0.56 3.09 -2.42
C VAL A 19 -1.33 4.40 -2.51
N LYS A 20 -2.54 4.39 -3.08
CA LYS A 20 -3.39 5.60 -3.15
C LYS A 20 -3.68 6.17 -1.77
N LEU A 21 -4.02 5.32 -0.81
CA LEU A 21 -4.26 5.76 0.56
C LEU A 21 -3.00 6.38 1.19
N ALA A 22 -1.83 5.81 0.92
CA ALA A 22 -0.55 6.39 1.35
C ALA A 22 -0.29 7.76 0.71
N GLU A 23 -0.63 7.95 -0.57
CA GLU A 23 -0.56 9.24 -1.26
C GLU A 23 -1.50 10.29 -0.64
N GLU A 24 -2.75 9.93 -0.35
CA GLU A 24 -3.72 10.81 0.33
C GLU A 24 -3.21 11.26 1.71
N TYR A 25 -2.57 10.37 2.46
CA TYR A 25 -1.95 10.73 3.74
C TYR A 25 -0.71 11.61 3.57
N ARG A 26 0.07 11.43 2.50
CA ARG A 26 1.20 12.33 2.17
C ARG A 26 0.72 13.74 1.89
N GLU A 27 -0.38 13.90 1.14
CA GLU A 27 -0.98 15.21 0.89
C GLU A 27 -1.44 15.88 2.19
N LYS A 28 -2.04 15.11 3.11
CA LYS A 28 -2.42 15.61 4.44
C LYS A 28 -1.21 16.09 5.25
N ILE A 29 -0.08 15.39 5.18
CA ILE A 29 1.17 15.80 5.86
C ILE A 29 1.74 17.09 5.29
N GLN A 30 1.61 17.36 3.99
CA GLN A 30 2.14 18.59 3.39
C GLN A 30 1.54 19.86 4.01
N GLY A 31 0.32 19.77 4.55
CA GLY A 31 -0.32 20.85 5.29
C GLY A 31 0.09 20.96 6.77
N LEU A 32 0.85 20.01 7.30
CA LEU A 32 1.24 19.95 8.71
C LEU A 32 2.65 20.52 8.93
N SER A 33 2.81 21.22 10.06
CA SER A 33 4.13 21.68 10.50
C SER A 33 5.04 20.50 10.83
N SER A 34 6.35 20.66 10.65
CA SER A 34 7.34 19.60 10.91
C SER A 34 7.37 19.13 12.38
N ASP A 35 6.96 19.98 13.30
CA ASP A 35 6.88 19.68 14.74
C ASP A 35 5.52 19.10 15.17
N ASP A 36 4.57 18.97 14.24
CA ASP A 36 3.25 18.43 14.55
C ASP A 36 3.35 16.93 14.89
N PRO A 37 2.91 16.48 16.08
CA PRO A 37 2.95 15.07 16.44
C PRO A 37 2.11 14.20 15.49
N THR A 38 1.01 14.75 14.94
CA THR A 38 0.15 14.08 13.96
C THR A 38 0.93 13.75 12.68
N ARG A 39 1.90 14.59 12.30
CA ARG A 39 2.74 14.33 11.13
C ARG A 39 3.56 13.06 11.31
N ARG A 40 4.21 12.87 12.46
CA ARG A 40 5.00 11.66 12.72
C ARG A 40 4.13 10.40 12.73
N GLU A 41 2.93 10.49 13.29
CA GLU A 41 1.97 9.39 13.27
C GLU A 41 1.56 9.03 11.84
N LEU A 42 1.22 10.03 11.02
CA LEU A 42 0.84 9.84 9.62
C LEU A 42 2.02 9.31 8.78
N GLU A 43 3.24 9.78 9.01
CA GLU A 43 4.45 9.24 8.36
C GLU A 43 4.61 7.74 8.66
N GLY A 44 4.38 7.33 9.92
CA GLY A 44 4.38 5.93 10.32
C GLY A 44 3.26 5.11 9.66
N VAL A 45 2.07 5.68 9.51
CA VAL A 45 0.94 5.04 8.80
C VAL A 45 1.27 4.85 7.32
N ILE A 46 1.81 5.89 6.66
CA ILE A 46 2.21 5.83 5.24
C ILE A 46 3.24 4.73 5.01
N LEU A 47 4.27 4.65 5.86
CA LEU A 47 5.28 3.59 5.75
C LEU A 47 4.64 2.20 5.83
N LYS A 48 3.75 1.97 6.80
CA LYS A 48 3.03 0.70 6.94
C LYS A 48 2.17 0.36 5.73
N LEU A 49 1.49 1.35 5.14
CA LEU A 49 0.66 1.16 3.95
C LEU A 49 1.51 0.77 2.74
N LEU A 50 2.65 1.45 2.55
CA LEU A 50 3.57 1.15 1.46
C LEU A 50 4.22 -0.23 1.64
N ASP A 51 4.60 -0.61 2.86
CA ASP A 51 5.13 -1.95 3.16
C ASP A 51 4.10 -3.04 2.86
N GLN A 52 2.83 -2.83 3.22
CA GLN A 52 1.76 -3.77 2.90
C GLN A 52 1.52 -3.86 1.39
N ALA A 53 1.52 -2.72 0.68
CA ALA A 53 1.38 -2.70 -0.78
C ALA A 53 2.54 -3.45 -1.47
N ASP A 54 3.76 -3.29 -0.98
CA ASP A 54 4.93 -4.00 -1.50
C ASP A 54 4.82 -5.50 -1.26
N ALA A 55 4.46 -5.93 -0.04
CA ALA A 55 4.27 -7.35 0.28
C ALA A 55 3.20 -8.03 -0.60
N LEU A 56 2.10 -7.34 -0.87
CA LEU A 56 1.07 -7.82 -1.79
C LEU A 56 1.59 -7.89 -3.23
N SER A 57 2.33 -6.88 -3.67
CA SER A 57 2.93 -6.84 -5.01
C SER A 57 3.96 -7.97 -5.20
N GLN A 58 4.80 -8.22 -4.20
CA GLN A 58 5.74 -9.34 -4.19
C GLN A 58 5.02 -10.69 -4.25
N THR A 59 3.91 -10.83 -3.53
CA THR A 59 3.08 -12.05 -3.56
C THR A 59 2.53 -12.31 -4.97
N VAL A 60 2.06 -11.27 -5.65
CA VAL A 60 1.59 -11.34 -7.03
C VAL A 60 2.73 -11.76 -7.97
N GLN A 61 3.86 -11.05 -7.91
CA GLN A 61 5.02 -11.33 -8.77
C GLN A 61 5.56 -12.76 -8.59
N ASN A 62 5.64 -13.23 -7.36
CA ASN A 62 6.11 -14.58 -7.03
C ASN A 62 5.14 -15.68 -7.51
N SER A 63 3.85 -15.37 -7.62
CA SER A 63 2.84 -16.32 -8.09
C SER A 63 2.82 -16.44 -9.61
N VAL A 64 3.01 -15.31 -10.31
CA VAL A 64 3.14 -15.27 -11.78
C VAL A 64 4.45 -15.92 -12.22
N SER A 65 5.55 -15.70 -11.51
CA SER A 65 6.88 -16.26 -11.86
C SER A 65 7.00 -17.78 -11.64
N LYS A 66 6.07 -18.38 -10.90
CA LYS A 66 6.03 -19.83 -10.61
C LYS A 66 5.00 -20.60 -11.46
N SER A 67 4.20 -19.89 -12.26
CA SER A 67 3.21 -20.45 -13.18
C SER A 67 3.79 -20.60 -14.58
#